data_AF-A0A7L5JM99-F1
#
_entry.id   AF-A0A7L5JM99-F1
#
_cell.length_a   1.000
_cell.length_b   1.000
_cell.length_c   1.000
_cell.angle_alpha   90.00
_cell.angle_beta   90.00
_cell.angle_gamma   90.00
#
_symmetry.space_group_name_H-M   'P 1'
#
loop_
_entity.id
_entity.type
_entity.pdbx_description
1 polymer ?
#
loop_
_entity_poly.entity_id
_entity_poly.type
_entity_poly.pdbx_seq_one_letter_code
_entity_poly.pdbx_strand_id
1 'polypeptide(L)'
;MSLLYDRVTREHDNREYKRKPAKGDLILELEKIINLTHKIIGFDGYIIPKNGSRVTLLLYCREYNQELVKDKELVALAQILFDEMNKAIDFKIAIEFSKKLKCDLTCVFIPYNYPKDDEQAIEQEIILFPKINIEKKVKRTNVDGLRLLLKNYEKRFTRKAVTFIPTKLEYYLANIPKDQWKIAFPGDADGIFMDENYNVQAILEYKSDTQGRILEEESIQKYNADSTRFSVLDDFCKLLNVPLVVVFWSDTHSNTKITIRNSVKGIENSLPIIKSNDYNSCAKKIYDVLLNLSIHMNKLDLL
;
A
#
# COMPACT_ATOMS: atom_id res chain seq x y z
N MET A 1 -18.67 7.63 15.53
CA MET A 1 -17.92 8.24 14.40
C MET A 1 -16.46 7.85 14.58
N SER A 2 -15.77 7.33 13.55
CA SER A 2 -14.36 6.92 13.67
C SER A 2 -13.43 8.13 13.77
N LEU A 3 -12.42 8.06 14.63
CA LEU A 3 -11.41 9.12 14.78
C LEU A 3 -10.35 9.07 13.66
N LEU A 4 -9.93 7.85 13.31
CA LEU A 4 -9.00 7.59 12.21
C LEU A 4 -9.77 7.04 11.00
N TYR A 5 -9.30 7.41 9.83
CA TYR A 5 -9.74 6.86 8.56
C TYR A 5 -8.57 6.15 7.88
N ASP A 6 -8.83 4.98 7.30
CA ASP A 6 -7.89 4.35 6.39
C ASP A 6 -7.79 5.20 5.12
N ARG A 7 -6.57 5.29 4.56
CA ARG A 7 -6.20 6.05 3.34
C ARG A 7 -7.15 5.89 2.15
N VAL A 8 -7.91 4.79 2.14
CA VAL A 8 -8.66 4.26 1.00
C VAL A 8 -10.18 4.40 1.17
N THR A 9 -10.65 4.82 2.35
CA THR A 9 -12.08 4.77 2.71
C THR A 9 -12.89 6.00 2.33
N ARG A 10 -12.30 7.00 1.65
CA ARG A 10 -13.03 8.18 1.17
C ARG A 10 -12.99 8.35 -0.34
N GLU A 11 -14.18 8.53 -0.90
CA GLU A 11 -14.45 9.28 -2.12
C GLU A 11 -13.90 10.70 -1.95
N HIS A 12 -12.60 10.90 -2.16
CA HIS A 12 -12.06 12.25 -2.28
C HIS A 12 -12.46 12.81 -3.65
N ASP A 13 -13.50 13.63 -3.59
CA ASP A 13 -14.29 14.25 -4.65
C ASP A 13 -13.51 15.18 -5.61
N ASN A 14 -14.10 15.38 -6.80
CA ASN A 14 -13.69 16.11 -8.02
C ASN A 14 -13.32 15.26 -9.25
N ARG A 15 -13.70 13.99 -9.31
CA ARG A 15 -13.84 13.26 -10.58
C ARG A 15 -15.31 12.97 -10.78
N GLU A 16 -15.82 13.10 -12.01
CA GLU A 16 -17.21 12.72 -12.39
C GLU A 16 -17.63 11.29 -11.95
N TYR A 17 -16.67 10.47 -11.52
CA TYR A 17 -16.85 9.09 -11.13
C TYR A 17 -16.77 8.94 -9.61
N LYS A 18 -17.92 8.62 -8.98
CA LYS A 18 -17.98 8.05 -7.63
C LYS A 18 -17.03 6.86 -7.56
N ARG A 19 -15.98 6.94 -6.74
CA ARG A 19 -15.06 5.81 -6.58
C ARG A 19 -15.76 4.74 -5.75
N LYS A 20 -15.96 3.55 -6.34
CA LYS A 20 -16.22 2.32 -5.58
C LYS A 20 -15.16 2.20 -4.46
N PRO A 21 -15.51 1.62 -3.28
CA PRO A 21 -14.53 1.40 -2.21
C PRO A 21 -13.29 0.71 -2.79
N ALA A 22 -12.10 1.24 -2.50
CA ALA A 22 -10.91 0.80 -3.24
C ALA A 22 -10.41 -0.60 -2.84
N LYS A 23 -11.00 -1.21 -1.81
CA LYS A 23 -11.04 -2.66 -1.61
C LYS A 23 -12.48 -3.13 -1.78
N GLY A 24 -12.76 -3.94 -2.79
CA GLY A 24 -14.07 -4.58 -2.96
C GLY A 24 -14.29 -5.71 -1.94
N ASP A 25 -15.53 -6.14 -1.76
CA ASP A 25 -15.92 -7.18 -0.78
C ASP A 25 -15.12 -8.47 -0.94
N LEU A 26 -14.73 -8.82 -2.17
CA LEU A 26 -13.85 -9.95 -2.46
C LEU A 26 -12.53 -9.89 -1.67
N ILE A 27 -11.89 -8.72 -1.68
CA ILE A 27 -10.58 -8.50 -1.08
C ILE A 27 -10.70 -8.48 0.45
N LEU A 28 -11.74 -7.85 0.98
CA LEU A 28 -12.02 -7.85 2.42
C LEU A 28 -12.23 -9.26 2.95
N GLU A 29 -12.99 -10.09 2.23
CA GLU A 29 -13.23 -11.47 2.62
C GLU A 29 -11.96 -12.34 2.48
N LEU A 30 -11.16 -12.13 1.43
CA LEU A 30 -9.85 -12.78 1.27
C LEU A 30 -8.91 -12.46 2.43
N GLU A 31 -8.77 -11.18 2.79
CA GLU A 31 -7.90 -10.76 3.89
C GLU A 31 -8.34 -11.34 5.23
N LYS A 32 -9.67 -11.41 5.47
CA LYS A 32 -10.24 -12.06 6.65
C LYS A 32 -9.89 -13.55 6.70
N ILE A 33 -10.00 -14.28 5.60
CA ILE A 33 -9.65 -15.70 5.51
C ILE A 33 -8.16 -15.91 5.73
N ILE A 34 -7.32 -15.13 5.04
CA ILE A 34 -5.85 -15.18 5.21
C ILE A 34 -5.48 -15.01 6.67
N ASN A 35 -6.01 -13.98 7.34
CA ASN A 35 -5.66 -13.64 8.71
C ASN A 35 -6.12 -14.67 9.77
N LEU A 36 -6.89 -15.70 9.41
CA LEU A 36 -7.21 -16.81 10.31
C LEU A 36 -5.99 -17.69 10.65
N THR A 37 -5.05 -17.85 9.71
CA THR A 37 -3.90 -18.75 9.87
C THR A 37 -2.58 -18.13 9.42
N HIS A 38 -2.64 -17.17 8.50
CA HIS A 38 -1.51 -16.43 7.94
C HIS A 38 -1.59 -14.96 8.36
N LYS A 39 -0.76 -14.12 7.74
CA LYS A 39 -0.79 -12.66 7.91
C LYS A 39 -0.82 -11.98 6.56
N ILE A 40 -1.63 -10.94 6.45
CA ILE A 40 -1.60 -10.01 5.33
C ILE A 40 -1.58 -8.58 5.85
N ILE A 41 -0.78 -7.75 5.19
CA ILE A 41 -0.70 -6.33 5.49
C ILE A 41 -0.46 -5.51 4.22
N GLY A 42 -1.15 -4.38 4.09
CA GLY A 42 -0.81 -3.33 3.13
C GLY A 42 0.04 -2.23 3.77
N PHE A 43 0.90 -1.59 2.98
CA PHE A 43 1.67 -0.43 3.42
C PHE A 43 1.36 0.78 2.56
N ASP A 44 1.32 1.94 3.21
CA ASP A 44 1.06 3.17 2.49
C ASP A 44 2.26 3.63 1.65
N GLY A 45 3.44 3.20 2.06
CA GLY A 45 4.67 3.47 1.35
C GLY A 45 5.81 2.57 1.78
N TYR A 46 6.74 2.26 0.88
CA TYR A 46 8.07 1.74 1.20
C TYR A 46 9.15 2.44 0.38
N ILE A 47 10.38 2.37 0.90
CA ILE A 47 11.55 2.99 0.28
C ILE A 47 12.65 1.95 0.11
N ILE A 48 13.15 1.82 -1.12
CA ILE A 48 14.38 1.11 -1.45
C ILE A 48 15.41 2.16 -1.92
N PRO A 49 16.64 2.16 -1.37
CA PRO A 49 17.66 3.11 -1.73
C PRO A 49 18.16 2.86 -3.16
N LYS A 50 18.87 3.84 -3.74
CA LYS A 50 19.34 3.76 -5.14
C LYS A 50 20.15 2.49 -5.46
N ASN A 51 20.90 1.98 -4.50
CA ASN A 51 21.71 0.76 -4.65
C ASN A 51 20.90 -0.54 -4.56
N GLY A 52 19.58 -0.49 -4.30
CA GLY A 52 18.72 -1.68 -4.25
C GLY A 52 18.98 -2.61 -3.07
N SER A 53 19.76 -2.20 -2.06
CA SER A 53 20.31 -3.13 -1.06
C SER A 53 19.32 -3.65 -0.01
N ARG A 54 18.29 -2.88 0.34
CA ARG A 54 17.28 -3.23 1.36
C ARG A 54 16.09 -2.29 1.32
N VAL A 55 14.99 -2.62 2.00
CA VAL A 55 14.01 -1.60 2.39
C VAL A 55 14.62 -0.74 3.52
N THR A 56 14.55 0.59 3.41
CA THR A 56 15.06 1.51 4.44
C THR A 56 13.96 2.17 5.26
N LEU A 57 12.76 2.29 4.70
CA LEU A 57 11.60 2.85 5.40
C LEU A 57 10.31 2.17 4.95
N LEU A 58 9.43 1.92 5.91
CA LEU A 58 8.00 1.69 5.71
C LEU A 58 7.22 2.91 6.19
N LEU A 59 6.19 3.29 5.46
CA LEU A 59 5.30 4.41 5.75
C LEU A 59 3.89 3.88 6.01
N TYR A 60 3.31 4.37 7.09
CA TYR A 60 1.93 4.12 7.48
C TYR A 60 1.23 5.48 7.64
N CYS A 61 0.27 5.78 6.77
CA CYS A 61 -0.36 7.10 6.67
C CYS A 61 -1.84 6.98 7.05
N ARG A 62 -2.30 7.79 8.00
CA ARG A 62 -3.71 7.81 8.42
C ARG A 62 -4.27 9.21 8.41
N GLU A 63 -5.50 9.33 7.91
CA GLU A 63 -6.25 10.58 7.96
C GLU A 63 -7.02 10.63 9.29
N TYR A 64 -7.12 11.79 9.94
CA TYR A 64 -7.90 11.94 11.18
C TYR A 64 -8.94 13.06 11.08
N ASN A 65 -10.00 12.94 11.87
CA ASN A 65 -11.03 13.97 11.98
C ASN A 65 -10.58 15.10 12.90
N GLN A 66 -10.18 16.24 12.32
CA GLN A 66 -9.71 17.40 13.06
C GLN A 66 -10.79 18.01 13.98
N GLU A 67 -12.07 17.95 13.60
CA GLU A 67 -13.17 18.52 14.38
C GLU A 67 -13.37 17.81 15.73
N LEU A 68 -13.08 16.50 15.79
CA LEU A 68 -13.20 15.69 17.00
C LEU A 68 -12.08 15.94 18.02
N VAL A 69 -11.03 16.67 17.63
CA VAL A 69 -9.81 16.85 18.41
C VAL A 69 -9.27 18.29 18.41
N LYS A 70 -10.08 19.25 17.96
CA LYS A 70 -9.71 20.66 17.77
C LYS A 70 -9.09 21.34 19.00
N ASP A 71 -9.47 20.90 20.20
CA ASP A 71 -9.06 21.52 21.47
C ASP A 71 -7.93 20.73 22.18
N LYS A 72 -7.32 19.75 21.51
CA LYS A 72 -6.30 18.87 22.13
C LYS A 72 -4.89 19.41 21.92
N GLU A 73 -4.10 19.47 22.99
CA GLU A 73 -2.67 19.73 22.90
C GLU A 73 -1.94 18.63 22.13
N LEU A 74 -0.82 18.98 21.48
CA LEU A 74 -0.09 18.11 20.55
C LEU A 74 0.24 16.72 21.11
N VAL A 75 0.82 16.66 22.31
CA VAL A 75 1.23 15.37 22.91
C VAL A 75 0.01 14.51 23.19
N ALA A 76 -1.07 15.11 23.71
CA ALA A 76 -2.32 14.41 23.96
C ALA A 76 -2.98 13.94 22.65
N LEU A 77 -3.03 14.78 21.62
CA LEU A 77 -3.54 14.42 20.30
C LEU A 77 -2.74 13.27 19.67
N ALA A 78 -1.42 13.41 19.62
CA ALA A 78 -0.55 12.39 19.04
C ALA A 78 -0.69 11.05 19.76
N GLN A 79 -0.81 11.07 21.10
CA GLN A 79 -1.03 9.87 21.90
C GLN A 79 -2.37 9.22 21.58
N ILE A 80 -3.46 10.00 21.51
CA ILE A 80 -4.80 9.49 21.15
C ILE A 80 -4.79 8.85 19.76
N LEU A 81 -4.21 9.52 18.76
CA LEU A 81 -4.12 9.01 17.38
C LEU A 81 -3.29 7.72 17.33
N PHE A 82 -2.17 7.69 18.05
CA PHE A 82 -1.33 6.51 18.12
C PHE A 82 -2.04 5.34 18.81
N ASP A 83 -2.71 5.58 19.93
CA ASP A 83 -3.44 4.54 20.66
C ASP A 83 -4.59 3.95 19.85
N GLU A 84 -5.29 4.78 19.09
CA GLU A 84 -6.33 4.32 18.16
C GLU A 84 -5.73 3.44 17.06
N MET A 85 -4.64 3.88 16.43
CA MET A 85 -3.94 3.08 15.42
C MET A 85 -3.38 1.77 16.00
N ASN A 86 -2.91 1.78 17.26
CA ASN A 86 -2.34 0.62 17.93
C ASN A 86 -3.38 -0.48 18.26
N LYS A 87 -4.68 -0.18 18.14
CA LYS A 87 -5.74 -1.20 18.21
C LYS A 87 -5.82 -2.07 16.96
N ALA A 88 -5.37 -1.56 15.81
CA ALA A 88 -5.44 -2.27 14.54
C ALA A 88 -4.44 -3.44 14.49
N ILE A 89 -4.93 -4.62 14.09
CA ILE A 89 -4.11 -5.83 13.93
C ILE A 89 -3.02 -5.59 12.89
N ASP A 90 -3.38 -5.01 11.75
CA ASP A 90 -2.45 -4.68 10.66
C ASP A 90 -1.32 -3.79 11.16
N PHE A 91 -1.60 -2.81 12.02
CA PHE A 91 -0.53 -1.95 12.55
C PHE A 91 0.47 -2.72 13.44
N LYS A 92 0.01 -3.69 14.23
CA LYS A 92 0.91 -4.58 15.00
C LYS A 92 1.76 -5.44 14.07
N ILE A 93 1.17 -5.95 12.98
CA ILE A 93 1.90 -6.70 11.94
C ILE A 93 2.96 -5.80 11.28
N ALA A 94 2.66 -4.52 11.01
CA ALA A 94 3.61 -3.56 10.45
C ALA A 94 4.86 -3.38 11.33
N ILE A 95 4.65 -3.26 12.65
CA ILE A 95 5.76 -3.12 13.60
C ILE A 95 6.67 -4.35 13.52
N GLU A 96 6.13 -5.56 13.59
CA GLU A 96 6.93 -6.79 13.54
C GLU A 96 7.64 -6.95 12.19
N PHE A 97 6.94 -6.66 11.09
CA PHE A 97 7.51 -6.73 9.76
C PHE A 97 8.67 -5.73 9.57
N SER A 98 8.55 -4.50 10.08
CA SER A 98 9.63 -3.50 10.01
C SER A 98 10.90 -3.94 10.73
N LYS A 99 10.76 -4.63 11.88
CA LYS A 99 11.89 -5.20 12.62
C LYS A 99 12.56 -6.30 11.81
N LYS A 100 11.77 -7.15 11.15
CA LYS A 100 12.28 -8.24 10.30
C LYS A 100 13.06 -7.72 9.10
N LEU A 101 12.55 -6.68 8.44
CA LEU A 101 13.24 -5.98 7.37
C LEU A 101 14.43 -5.12 7.85
N LYS A 102 14.56 -4.91 9.16
CA LYS A 102 15.55 -4.02 9.78
C LYS A 102 15.50 -2.61 9.18
N CYS A 103 14.29 -2.09 8.99
CA CYS A 103 14.00 -0.78 8.43
C CYS A 103 13.26 0.10 9.44
N ASP A 104 13.24 1.41 9.18
CA ASP A 104 12.43 2.33 9.99
C ASP A 104 10.94 2.15 9.65
N LEU A 105 10.05 2.31 10.63
CA LEU A 105 8.61 2.47 10.40
C LEU A 105 8.19 3.89 10.81
N THR A 106 7.82 4.69 9.81
CA THR A 106 7.27 6.03 10.02
C THR A 106 5.74 6.00 9.97
N CYS A 107 5.09 6.50 11.03
CA CYS A 107 3.66 6.77 11.00
C CYS A 107 3.40 8.25 10.76
N VAL A 108 2.46 8.56 9.87
CA VAL A 108 2.09 9.92 9.49
C VAL A 108 0.59 10.09 9.71
N PHE A 109 0.22 11.09 10.49
CA PHE A 109 -1.16 11.51 10.69
C PHE A 109 -1.38 12.87 10.06
N ILE A 110 -2.39 12.95 9.21
CA ILE A 110 -2.78 14.15 8.47
C ILE A 110 -4.28 14.39 8.66
N PRO A 111 -4.76 15.62 8.86
CA PRO A 111 -6.19 15.87 8.94
C PRO A 111 -6.84 15.61 7.56
N TYR A 112 -8.02 15.00 7.50
CA TYR A 112 -8.66 14.64 6.21
C TYR A 112 -8.96 15.86 5.32
N ASN A 113 -9.18 17.02 5.95
CA ASN A 113 -9.47 18.30 5.31
C ASN A 113 -8.20 19.09 4.98
N TYR A 114 -7.00 18.48 5.01
CA TYR A 114 -5.75 19.13 4.60
C TYR A 114 -5.93 19.90 3.29
N PRO A 115 -5.38 21.09 3.08
CA PRO A 115 -5.61 21.86 1.86
C PRO A 115 -5.01 21.17 0.62
N LYS A 116 -5.42 21.61 -0.58
CA LYS A 116 -4.75 21.28 -1.87
C LYS A 116 -3.81 22.39 -2.35
N ASP A 117 -4.02 23.60 -1.84
CA ASP A 117 -3.17 24.77 -2.09
C ASP A 117 -1.84 24.64 -1.34
N ASP A 118 -0.72 24.95 -1.99
CA ASP A 118 0.63 24.78 -1.42
C ASP A 118 0.88 25.78 -0.26
N GLU A 119 0.41 27.03 -0.38
CA GLU A 119 0.62 28.05 0.65
C GLU A 119 -0.12 27.66 1.94
N GLN A 120 -1.39 27.26 1.82
CA GLN A 120 -2.17 26.78 2.96
C GLN A 120 -1.61 25.47 3.55
N ALA A 121 -1.04 24.58 2.73
CA ALA A 121 -0.50 23.30 3.20
C ALA A 121 0.78 23.41 4.01
N ILE A 122 1.60 24.43 3.76
CA ILE A 122 2.82 24.68 4.53
C ILE A 122 2.47 25.11 5.97
N GLU A 123 1.33 25.77 6.15
CA GLU A 123 0.83 26.23 7.45
C GLU A 123 0.11 25.12 8.24
N GLN A 124 -0.34 24.05 7.57
CA GLN A 124 -1.03 22.95 8.22
C GLN A 124 -0.08 21.92 8.82
N GLU A 125 -0.48 21.41 9.98
CA GLU A 125 0.32 20.47 10.74
C GLU A 125 0.13 19.02 10.26
N ILE A 126 1.25 18.31 10.24
CA ILE A 126 1.34 16.87 10.12
C ILE A 126 1.98 16.35 11.41
N ILE A 127 1.39 15.33 12.00
CA ILE A 127 1.95 14.64 13.17
C ILE A 127 2.65 13.39 12.66
N LEU A 128 3.93 13.23 13.00
CA LEU A 128 4.69 12.05 12.60
C LEU A 128 5.37 11.37 13.78
N PHE A 129 5.48 10.05 13.66
CA PHE A 129 6.32 9.21 14.49
C PHE A 129 7.37 8.58 13.55
N PRO A 130 8.61 9.09 13.48
CA PRO A 130 9.52 8.79 12.39
C PRO A 130 10.10 7.37 12.45
N LYS A 131 10.23 6.78 13.64
CA LYS A 131 10.88 5.47 13.84
C LYS A 131 10.17 4.70 14.93
N ILE A 132 8.89 4.43 14.77
CA ILE A 132 8.02 3.95 15.86
C ILE A 132 8.40 2.57 16.40
N ASN A 133 9.09 1.78 15.58
CA ASN A 133 9.66 0.49 15.94
C ASN A 133 10.94 0.59 16.77
N ILE A 134 11.54 1.79 16.90
CA ILE A 134 12.76 2.08 17.66
C ILE A 134 12.47 3.04 18.81
N GLU A 135 11.87 4.20 18.53
CA GLU A 135 11.55 5.25 19.49
C GLU A 135 10.18 5.87 19.17
N LYS A 136 9.32 5.99 20.18
CA LYS A 136 8.01 6.65 20.07
C LYS A 136 8.14 8.16 20.24
N LYS A 137 8.94 8.81 19.38
CA LYS A 137 9.13 10.26 19.40
C LYS A 137 8.14 10.96 18.47
N VAL A 138 7.27 11.79 19.04
CA VAL A 138 6.35 12.64 18.28
C VAL A 138 7.13 13.80 17.67
N LYS A 139 6.88 14.11 16.40
CA LYS A 139 7.35 15.33 15.75
C LYS A 139 6.20 16.01 15.01
N ARG A 140 6.03 17.31 15.29
CA ARG A 140 5.20 18.22 14.48
C ARG A 140 6.01 18.64 13.26
N THR A 141 5.40 18.56 12.10
CA THR A 141 5.97 18.99 10.84
C THR A 141 4.88 19.60 9.96
N ASN A 142 5.25 20.06 8.78
CA ASN A 142 4.37 20.27 7.66
C ASN A 142 4.85 19.40 6.47
N VAL A 143 4.21 19.60 5.31
CA VAL A 143 4.56 18.93 4.06
C VAL A 143 6.06 19.03 3.70
N ASP A 144 6.70 20.17 3.94
CA ASP A 144 8.12 20.37 3.63
C ASP A 144 9.04 19.61 4.57
N GLY A 145 8.73 19.58 5.87
CA GLY A 145 9.52 18.77 6.79
C GLY A 145 9.33 17.26 6.57
N LEU A 146 8.16 16.81 6.07
CA LEU A 146 7.97 15.43 5.61
C LEU A 146 8.81 15.14 4.35
N ARG A 147 8.79 16.05 3.37
CA ARG A 147 9.65 15.98 2.18
C ARG A 147 11.13 15.86 2.55
N LEU A 148 11.58 16.68 3.51
CA LEU A 148 12.95 16.64 4.02
C LEU A 148 13.28 15.30 4.69
N LEU A 149 12.38 14.75 5.50
CA LEU A 149 12.53 13.42 6.08
C LEU A 149 12.73 12.37 4.98
N LEU A 150 11.89 12.38 3.94
CA LEU A 150 11.93 11.41 2.85
C LEU A 150 13.17 11.55 1.96
N LYS A 151 13.72 12.78 1.84
CA LYS A 151 14.97 13.06 1.09
C LYS A 151 16.17 12.32 1.68
N ASN A 152 16.21 12.12 2.99
CA ASN A 152 17.32 11.47 3.68
C ASN A 152 17.46 9.97 3.38
N TYR A 153 16.46 9.35 2.73
CA TYR A 153 16.47 7.93 2.42
C TYR A 153 16.98 7.61 0.99
N GLU A 154 17.63 8.57 0.30
CA GLU A 154 18.31 8.47 -1.02
C GLU A 154 17.82 7.36 -1.96
N LYS A 155 17.05 7.69 -3.00
CA LYS A 155 16.20 6.71 -3.68
C LYS A 155 16.49 6.46 -5.16
N ARG A 156 15.90 5.37 -5.68
CA ARG A 156 15.94 4.94 -7.08
C ARG A 156 14.78 5.45 -7.96
N PHE A 157 13.65 5.92 -7.40
CA PHE A 157 12.37 5.95 -8.12
C PHE A 157 11.80 7.33 -8.51
N THR A 158 10.92 7.29 -9.51
CA THR A 158 10.23 8.39 -10.18
C THR A 158 8.79 8.62 -9.66
N ARG A 159 8.17 9.73 -10.08
CA ARG A 159 6.87 10.23 -9.60
C ARG A 159 5.68 9.38 -10.06
N LYS A 160 4.64 9.31 -9.21
CA LYS A 160 3.28 8.92 -9.61
C LYS A 160 2.60 10.11 -10.29
N ALA A 161 1.89 9.87 -11.40
CA ALA A 161 1.16 10.96 -12.06
C ALA A 161 0.00 11.44 -11.17
N VAL A 162 -0.20 12.76 -11.12
CA VAL A 162 -1.18 13.41 -10.22
C VAL A 162 -2.61 12.89 -10.42
N THR A 163 -2.94 12.47 -11.64
CA THR A 163 -4.23 11.87 -12.02
C THR A 163 -4.56 10.59 -11.25
N PHE A 164 -3.57 9.84 -10.76
CA PHE A 164 -3.76 8.54 -10.11
C PHE A 164 -3.68 8.59 -8.58
N ILE A 165 -3.65 9.79 -8.00
CA ILE A 165 -3.42 9.95 -6.57
C ILE A 165 -4.73 9.90 -5.77
N PRO A 166 -4.87 9.00 -4.78
CA PRO A 166 -6.06 8.92 -3.93
C PRO A 166 -6.10 9.93 -2.77
N THR A 167 -4.95 10.40 -2.26
CA THR A 167 -4.91 11.28 -1.08
C THR A 167 -4.21 12.61 -1.30
N LYS A 168 -4.52 13.59 -0.44
CA LYS A 168 -3.86 14.91 -0.48
C LYS A 168 -2.38 14.82 -0.14
N LEU A 169 -2.00 13.93 0.78
CA LEU A 169 -0.59 13.68 1.11
C LEU A 169 0.21 13.24 -0.12
N GLU A 170 -0.30 12.25 -0.86
CA GLU A 170 0.35 11.80 -2.09
C GLU A 170 0.40 12.88 -3.16
N TYR A 171 -0.60 13.78 -3.22
CA TYR A 171 -0.61 14.89 -4.17
C TYR A 171 0.63 15.76 -3.95
N TYR A 172 0.92 16.09 -2.69
CA TYR A 172 2.12 16.85 -2.34
C TYR A 172 3.42 16.08 -2.52
N LEU A 173 3.41 14.75 -2.33
CA LEU A 173 4.57 13.90 -2.62
C LEU A 173 4.81 13.73 -4.13
N ALA A 174 3.81 13.94 -4.99
CA ALA A 174 3.96 13.92 -6.44
C ALA A 174 4.28 15.30 -7.03
N ASN A 175 3.73 16.37 -6.46
CA ASN A 175 3.99 17.77 -6.84
C ASN A 175 5.23 18.34 -6.13
N ILE A 176 6.37 17.73 -6.39
CA ILE A 176 7.66 18.24 -5.90
C ILE A 176 8.17 19.33 -6.86
N PRO A 177 8.73 20.45 -6.39
CA PRO A 177 9.43 21.43 -7.23
C PRO A 177 10.59 20.81 -8.04
N LYS A 178 10.98 21.45 -9.17
CA LYS A 178 11.96 20.84 -10.07
C LYS A 178 13.38 20.69 -9.48
N ASP A 179 13.74 21.60 -8.59
CA ASP A 179 14.97 21.63 -7.82
C ASP A 179 15.01 20.60 -6.68
N GLN A 180 13.87 20.01 -6.31
CA GLN A 180 13.74 19.03 -5.23
C GLN A 180 13.56 17.58 -5.74
N TRP A 181 13.91 17.29 -7.00
CA TRP A 181 13.80 15.99 -7.68
C TRP A 181 14.41 14.76 -6.97
N LYS A 182 15.07 14.93 -5.83
CA LYS A 182 15.66 13.84 -5.01
C LYS A 182 14.66 13.18 -4.04
N ILE A 183 13.47 13.74 -3.85
CA ILE A 183 12.43 13.15 -2.99
C ILE A 183 11.65 12.13 -3.83
N ALA A 184 11.77 10.82 -3.56
CA ALA A 184 10.93 9.88 -4.30
C ALA A 184 9.58 9.65 -3.64
N PHE A 185 8.62 9.33 -4.50
CA PHE A 185 7.35 8.74 -4.12
C PHE A 185 7.61 7.36 -3.51
N PRO A 186 7.06 7.04 -2.33
CA PRO A 186 7.19 5.71 -1.76
C PRO A 186 6.34 4.71 -2.56
N GLY A 187 6.85 3.51 -2.81
CA GLY A 187 6.08 2.45 -3.45
C GLY A 187 4.95 1.99 -2.54
N ASP A 188 3.79 1.62 -3.08
CA ASP A 188 2.72 0.97 -2.33
C ASP A 188 2.61 -0.50 -2.73
N ALA A 189 2.12 -1.33 -1.81
CA ALA A 189 1.75 -2.71 -2.07
C ALA A 189 0.38 -2.94 -1.43
N ASP A 190 -0.56 -3.48 -2.20
CA ASP A 190 -1.92 -3.66 -1.73
C ASP A 190 -1.99 -4.75 -0.63
N GLY A 191 -1.12 -5.76 -0.72
CA GLY A 191 -0.91 -6.74 0.34
C GLY A 191 0.49 -7.38 0.32
N ILE A 192 0.98 -7.79 1.49
CA ILE A 192 2.14 -8.64 1.68
C ILE A 192 1.66 -9.89 2.39
N PHE A 193 1.71 -11.02 1.69
CA PHE A 193 1.28 -12.31 2.22
C PHE A 193 2.43 -12.97 2.96
N MET A 194 2.20 -13.31 4.23
CA MET A 194 3.19 -13.88 5.12
C MET A 194 2.65 -15.10 5.86
N ASP A 195 3.55 -15.99 6.23
CA ASP A 195 3.26 -17.09 7.16
C ASP A 195 3.09 -16.59 8.61
N GLU A 196 2.78 -17.50 9.52
CA GLU A 196 2.64 -17.22 10.96
C GLU A 196 3.92 -16.70 11.63
N ASN A 197 5.08 -16.90 10.99
CA ASN A 197 6.40 -16.45 11.44
C ASN A 197 6.85 -15.16 10.72
N TYR A 198 5.92 -14.47 10.05
CA TYR A 198 6.15 -13.24 9.29
C TYR A 198 7.13 -13.42 8.11
N ASN A 199 7.38 -14.64 7.62
CA ASN A 199 8.16 -14.84 6.40
C ASN A 199 7.30 -14.48 5.20
N VAL A 200 7.80 -13.59 4.33
CA VAL A 200 7.07 -13.19 3.13
C VAL A 200 7.03 -14.34 2.16
N GLN A 201 5.84 -14.67 1.71
CA GLN A 201 5.57 -15.72 0.72
C GLN A 201 5.27 -15.10 -0.66
N ALA A 202 4.62 -13.94 -0.68
CA ALA A 202 4.31 -13.20 -1.91
C ALA A 202 4.03 -11.72 -1.63
N ILE A 203 4.23 -10.88 -2.65
CA ILE A 203 3.63 -9.54 -2.70
C ILE A 203 2.34 -9.63 -3.51
N LEU A 204 1.28 -9.00 -3.04
CA LEU A 204 -0.04 -9.01 -3.66
C LEU A 204 -0.38 -7.63 -4.22
N GLU A 205 -0.93 -7.62 -5.43
CA GLU A 205 -1.47 -6.43 -6.09
C GLU A 205 -2.90 -6.72 -6.56
N TYR A 206 -3.81 -5.77 -6.33
CA TYR A 206 -5.24 -5.93 -6.53
C TYR A 206 -5.73 -4.98 -7.61
N LYS A 207 -6.30 -5.51 -8.69
CA LYS A 207 -6.83 -4.72 -9.80
C LYS A 207 -8.27 -5.10 -10.11
N SER A 208 -9.20 -4.19 -9.85
CA SER A 208 -10.56 -4.29 -10.39
C SER A 208 -10.55 -3.93 -11.86
N ASP A 209 -11.21 -4.72 -12.70
CA ASP A 209 -11.61 -4.27 -14.03
C ASP A 209 -12.77 -3.28 -13.88
N THR A 210 -12.46 -1.99 -13.81
CA THR A 210 -13.46 -0.91 -13.71
C THR A 210 -13.95 -0.41 -15.06
N GLN A 211 -13.56 -1.05 -16.18
CA GLN A 211 -13.84 -0.55 -17.53
C GLN A 211 -14.63 -1.55 -18.39
N GLY A 212 -15.19 -2.61 -17.78
CA GLY A 212 -15.94 -3.64 -18.52
C GLY A 212 -15.09 -4.38 -19.55
N ARG A 213 -13.80 -4.55 -19.26
CA ARG A 213 -12.85 -5.24 -20.13
C ARG A 213 -13.00 -6.75 -19.97
N ILE A 214 -12.54 -7.48 -20.98
CA ILE A 214 -12.53 -8.94 -20.96
C ILE A 214 -11.39 -9.37 -20.02
N LEU A 215 -11.73 -10.00 -18.89
CA LEU A 215 -10.78 -10.38 -17.83
C LEU A 215 -9.65 -11.28 -18.35
N GLU A 216 -9.93 -12.13 -19.34
CA GLU A 216 -8.96 -12.97 -20.03
C GLU A 216 -7.79 -12.16 -20.61
N GLU A 217 -8.07 -10.96 -21.09
CA GLU A 217 -7.08 -10.07 -21.69
C GLU A 217 -6.34 -9.20 -20.67
N GLU A 218 -6.73 -9.19 -19.38
CA GLU A 218 -6.06 -8.38 -18.38
C GLU A 218 -4.63 -8.85 -18.16
N SER A 219 -3.68 -7.92 -18.18
CA SER A 219 -2.26 -8.19 -18.02
C SER A 219 -1.57 -6.99 -17.40
N ILE A 220 -0.43 -7.22 -16.75
CA ILE A 220 0.38 -6.15 -16.12
C ILE A 220 0.78 -5.09 -17.16
N GLN A 221 1.06 -5.52 -18.40
CA GLN A 221 1.48 -4.65 -19.50
C GLN A 221 0.39 -3.63 -19.91
N LYS A 222 -0.89 -3.94 -19.71
CA LYS A 222 -1.98 -2.98 -19.98
C LYS A 222 -1.92 -1.76 -19.04
N TYR A 223 -1.19 -1.85 -17.94
CA TYR A 223 -0.98 -0.78 -16.97
C TYR A 223 0.36 -0.05 -17.18
N ASN A 224 0.96 -0.10 -18.38
CA ASN A 224 2.23 0.56 -18.70
C ASN A 224 2.26 2.08 -18.48
N ALA A 225 1.10 2.75 -18.47
CA ALA A 225 0.98 4.16 -18.06
C ALA A 225 1.33 4.37 -16.56
N ASP A 226 1.31 3.29 -15.77
CA ASP A 226 1.74 3.17 -14.37
C ASP A 226 2.95 2.21 -14.25
N SER A 227 3.78 2.11 -15.31
CA SER A 227 4.96 1.22 -15.36
C SER A 227 5.93 1.44 -14.19
N THR A 228 5.95 2.66 -13.62
CA THR A 228 6.71 2.96 -12.40
C THR A 228 6.25 2.11 -11.21
N ARG A 229 4.94 1.87 -11.02
CA ARG A 229 4.40 1.11 -9.88
C ARG A 229 4.81 -0.36 -9.92
N PHE A 230 4.63 -1.03 -11.06
CA PHE A 230 5.04 -2.43 -11.20
C PHE A 230 6.56 -2.62 -11.15
N SER A 231 7.33 -1.66 -11.68
CA SER A 231 8.80 -1.67 -11.55
C SER A 231 9.24 -1.58 -10.08
N VAL A 232 8.57 -0.75 -9.29
CA VAL A 232 8.83 -0.59 -7.85
C VAL A 232 8.47 -1.87 -7.08
N LEU A 233 7.33 -2.50 -7.39
CA LEU A 233 6.93 -3.80 -6.85
C LEU A 233 7.91 -4.91 -7.23
N ASP A 234 8.38 -4.93 -8.48
CA ASP A 234 9.37 -5.89 -8.96
C ASP A 234 10.70 -5.76 -8.20
N ASP A 235 11.16 -4.53 -7.91
CA ASP A 235 12.35 -4.30 -7.10
C ASP A 235 12.18 -4.82 -5.66
N PHE A 236 10.99 -4.68 -5.07
CA PHE A 236 10.70 -5.22 -3.75
C PHE A 236 10.63 -6.76 -3.74
N CYS A 237 10.00 -7.35 -4.76
CA CYS A 237 9.93 -8.80 -4.96
C CYS A 237 11.32 -9.41 -5.12
N LYS A 238 12.20 -8.78 -5.93
CA LYS A 238 13.61 -9.20 -6.10
C LYS A 238 14.38 -9.16 -4.78
N LEU A 239 14.18 -8.09 -3.99
CA LEU A 239 14.85 -7.95 -2.69
C LEU A 239 14.48 -9.10 -1.74
N LEU A 240 13.21 -9.46 -1.70
CA LEU A 240 12.68 -10.49 -0.82
C LEU A 240 12.80 -11.91 -1.40
N ASN A 241 13.16 -12.03 -2.68
CA ASN A 241 13.15 -13.26 -3.45
C ASN A 241 11.78 -13.99 -3.39
N VAL A 242 10.71 -13.24 -3.64
CA VAL A 242 9.32 -13.73 -3.65
C VAL A 242 8.62 -13.31 -4.94
N PRO A 243 7.57 -14.03 -5.37
CA PRO A 243 6.78 -13.62 -6.52
C PRO A 243 5.89 -12.41 -6.23
N LEU A 244 5.53 -11.70 -7.31
CA LEU A 244 4.38 -10.80 -7.35
C LEU A 244 3.15 -11.60 -7.81
N VAL A 245 2.06 -11.53 -7.05
CA VAL A 245 0.76 -12.13 -7.38
C VAL A 245 -0.23 -11.00 -7.63
N VAL A 246 -0.72 -10.90 -8.86
CA VAL A 246 -1.71 -9.90 -9.26
C VAL A 246 -3.07 -10.58 -9.37
N VAL A 247 -4.04 -10.11 -8.58
CA VAL A 247 -5.41 -10.60 -8.61
C VAL A 247 -6.28 -9.59 -9.35
N PHE A 248 -6.77 -10.00 -10.50
CA PHE A 248 -7.74 -9.25 -11.30
C PHE A 248 -9.14 -9.78 -11.04
N TRP A 249 -10.11 -8.90 -10.78
CA TRP A 249 -11.53 -9.31 -10.66
C TRP A 249 -12.43 -8.46 -11.54
N SER A 250 -13.50 -9.09 -12.05
CA SER A 250 -14.54 -8.41 -12.83
C SER A 250 -15.40 -7.51 -11.93
N ASP A 251 -16.09 -6.52 -12.53
CA ASP A 251 -17.03 -5.64 -11.81
C ASP A 251 -18.17 -6.38 -11.08
N THR A 252 -18.52 -7.59 -11.53
CA THR A 252 -19.50 -8.49 -10.89
C THR A 252 -18.88 -9.38 -9.82
N HIS A 253 -17.54 -9.37 -9.71
CA HIS A 253 -16.71 -10.20 -8.84
C HIS A 253 -16.92 -11.71 -8.99
N SER A 254 -17.61 -12.13 -10.05
CA SER A 254 -17.89 -13.53 -10.35
C SER A 254 -16.74 -14.22 -11.06
N ASN A 255 -15.85 -13.46 -11.69
CA ASN A 255 -14.68 -13.97 -12.37
C ASN A 255 -13.42 -13.32 -11.80
N THR A 256 -12.42 -14.14 -11.50
CA THR A 256 -11.11 -13.69 -11.03
C THR A 256 -10.00 -14.35 -11.82
N LYS A 257 -9.02 -13.56 -12.26
CA LYS A 257 -7.80 -14.02 -12.90
C LYS A 257 -6.63 -13.75 -11.97
N ILE A 258 -5.76 -14.74 -11.80
CA ILE A 258 -4.55 -14.62 -11.00
C ILE A 258 -3.35 -14.71 -11.94
N THR A 259 -2.49 -13.70 -11.89
CA THR A 259 -1.21 -13.70 -12.59
C THR A 259 -0.09 -13.79 -11.57
N ILE A 260 0.82 -14.74 -11.76
CA ILE A 260 2.02 -14.91 -10.93
C ILE A 260 3.22 -14.48 -11.77
N ARG A 261 4.01 -13.58 -11.23
CA ARG A 261 5.20 -13.03 -11.87
C ARG A 261 6.42 -13.26 -10.98
N ASN A 262 7.45 -13.89 -11.55
CA ASN A 262 8.76 -13.92 -10.95
C ASN A 262 9.56 -12.72 -11.46
N SER A 263 9.70 -11.69 -10.62
CA SER A 263 10.40 -10.45 -10.95
C SER A 263 11.91 -10.66 -11.16
N VAL A 264 12.52 -11.70 -10.58
CA VAL A 264 13.94 -12.05 -10.79
C VAL A 264 14.17 -12.59 -12.19
N LYS A 265 13.31 -13.50 -12.65
CA LYS A 265 13.39 -14.10 -13.99
C LYS A 265 12.73 -13.27 -15.09
N GLY A 266 11.85 -12.34 -14.73
CA GLY A 266 11.04 -11.58 -15.68
C GLY A 266 9.97 -12.42 -16.39
N ILE A 267 9.59 -13.56 -15.81
CA ILE A 267 8.58 -14.47 -16.38
C ILE A 267 7.26 -14.26 -15.63
N GLU A 268 6.17 -14.19 -16.38
CA GLU A 268 4.81 -14.09 -15.85
C GLU A 268 3.90 -15.15 -16.48
N ASN A 269 3.02 -15.73 -15.67
CA ASN A 269 2.05 -16.72 -16.11
C ASN A 269 0.70 -16.46 -15.43
N SER A 270 -0.38 -16.65 -16.18
CA SER A 270 -1.74 -16.57 -15.67
C SER A 270 -2.27 -17.96 -15.34
N LEU A 271 -2.93 -18.09 -14.19
CA LEU A 271 -3.71 -19.27 -13.87
C LEU A 271 -5.05 -19.25 -14.61
N PRO A 272 -5.71 -20.41 -14.77
CA PRO A 272 -7.09 -20.46 -15.27
C PRO A 272 -8.02 -19.57 -14.45
N ILE A 273 -8.98 -18.93 -15.13
CA ILE A 273 -9.93 -18.03 -14.47
C ILE A 273 -10.77 -18.78 -13.46
N ILE A 274 -10.83 -18.24 -12.25
CA ILE A 274 -11.70 -18.69 -11.17
C ILE A 274 -13.09 -18.11 -11.42
N LYS A 275 -14.07 -18.98 -11.68
CA LYS A 275 -15.50 -18.62 -11.73
C LYS A 275 -16.17 -18.95 -10.40
N SER A 276 -16.93 -17.99 -9.88
CA SER A 276 -17.69 -18.11 -8.63
C SER A 276 -18.97 -17.28 -8.70
N ASN A 277 -20.02 -17.72 -8.01
CA ASN A 277 -21.29 -16.98 -7.92
C ASN A 277 -21.34 -16.09 -6.67
N ASP A 278 -20.39 -16.27 -5.75
CA ASP A 278 -20.26 -15.49 -4.52
C ASP A 278 -18.80 -15.17 -4.19
N TYR A 279 -18.61 -14.07 -3.46
CA TYR A 279 -17.32 -13.52 -3.07
C TYR A 279 -16.53 -14.42 -2.11
N ASN A 280 -17.21 -15.12 -1.21
CA ASN A 280 -16.56 -15.94 -0.19
C ASN A 280 -15.90 -17.19 -0.80
N SER A 281 -16.63 -17.88 -1.68
CA SER A 281 -16.11 -19.01 -2.46
C SER A 281 -14.95 -18.59 -3.36
N CYS A 282 -15.03 -17.40 -3.98
CA CYS A 282 -13.93 -16.87 -4.77
C CYS A 282 -12.69 -16.58 -3.91
N ALA A 283 -12.86 -15.89 -2.78
CA ALA A 283 -11.81 -15.61 -1.82
C ALA A 283 -11.10 -16.87 -1.31
N LYS A 284 -11.86 -17.93 -0.99
CA LYS A 284 -11.29 -19.24 -0.61
C LYS A 284 -10.42 -19.84 -1.70
N LYS A 285 -10.88 -19.83 -2.96
CA LYS A 285 -10.10 -20.35 -4.09
C LYS A 285 -8.83 -19.55 -4.34
N ILE A 286 -8.88 -18.22 -4.19
CA ILE A 286 -7.67 -17.36 -4.27
C ILE A 286 -6.71 -17.73 -3.14
N TYR A 287 -7.22 -17.92 -1.93
CA TYR A 287 -6.41 -18.32 -0.78
C TYR A 287 -5.76 -19.71 -0.97
N ASP A 288 -6.49 -20.68 -1.53
CA ASP A 288 -5.94 -22.00 -1.86
C ASP A 288 -4.77 -21.89 -2.87
N VAL A 289 -4.86 -20.98 -3.83
CA VAL A 289 -3.75 -20.69 -4.76
C VAL A 289 -2.55 -20.12 -4.01
N LEU A 290 -2.76 -19.19 -3.07
CA LEU A 290 -1.68 -18.62 -2.26
C LEU A 290 -0.99 -19.66 -1.37
N LEU A 291 -1.75 -20.59 -0.79
CA LEU A 291 -1.19 -21.70 0.01
C LEU A 291 -0.35 -22.67 -0.83
N ASN A 292 -0.73 -22.86 -2.09
CA ASN A 292 -0.07 -23.78 -3.02
C ASN A 292 0.86 -23.05 -4.01
N LEU A 293 1.30 -21.83 -3.67
CA LEU A 293 1.99 -20.95 -4.61
C LEU A 293 3.29 -21.58 -5.15
N SER A 294 4.06 -22.26 -4.30
CA SER A 294 5.28 -22.96 -4.71
C SER A 294 5.02 -24.07 -5.74
N ILE A 295 3.90 -24.80 -5.61
CA ILE A 295 3.48 -25.84 -6.55
C ILE A 295 3.11 -25.20 -7.89
N HIS A 296 2.37 -24.09 -7.87
CA HIS A 296 2.03 -23.35 -9.08
C HIS A 296 3.28 -22.79 -9.76
N MET A 297 4.21 -22.21 -9.00
CA MET A 297 5.45 -21.68 -9.56
C MET A 297 6.31 -22.78 -10.20
N ASN A 298 6.43 -23.96 -9.57
CA ASN A 298 7.12 -25.10 -10.16
C ASN A 298 6.48 -25.56 -11.48
N LYS A 299 5.15 -25.68 -11.52
CA LYS A 299 4.42 -26.10 -12.73
C LYS A 299 4.53 -25.11 -13.90
N LEU A 300 4.85 -23.85 -13.59
CA LEU A 300 4.93 -22.75 -14.55
C LEU A 300 6.38 -22.38 -14.89
N ASP A 301 7.35 -23.20 -14.47
CA ASP A 301 8.80 -22.95 -14.62
C ASP A 301 9.26 -21.59 -14.06
N LEU A 302 8.58 -21.13 -13.01
CA LEU A 302 8.82 -19.84 -12.36
C LEU A 302 9.81 -19.91 -11.20
N LEU A 303 10.25 -21.09 -10.75
CA LEU A 303 11.26 -21.24 -9.68
C LEU A 303 12.67 -21.38 -10.22
#